data_AF-A0A1E7Q3W8-F1
#
_entry.id   AF-A0A1E7Q3W8-F1
#
_cell.length_a   1.000
_cell.length_b   1.000
_cell.length_c   1.000
_cell.angle_alpha   90.00
_cell.angle_beta   90.00
_cell.angle_gamma   90.00
#
_symmetry.space_group_name_H-M   'P 1'
#
loop_
_entity.id
_entity.type
_entity.pdbx_description
1 polymer ?
#
loop_
_entity_poly.entity_id
_entity_poly.type
_entity_poly.pdbx_seq_one_letter_code
_entity_poly.pdbx_strand_id
1 'polypeptide(L)'
;MWVMSIIGIVWFSLSLIFILAFMDTDVDAAMGWGMLGMLYAIPYAIVGIVTTKKKSKDDSTSMQQLINLNELKEKGILTDDEFQFKKQQILG
;
A
#
# COMPACT_ATOMS: atom_id res chain seq x y z
N MET A 1 1.67 -6.31 -4.47
CA MET A 1 0.54 -5.46 -3.99
C MET A 1 -0.74 -5.74 -4.77
N TRP A 2 -0.67 -5.69 -6.10
CA TRP A 2 -1.83 -5.78 -6.99
C TRP A 2 -2.51 -7.16 -6.92
N VAL A 3 -1.72 -8.23 -6.89
CA VAL A 3 -2.21 -9.61 -6.80
C VAL A 3 -3.01 -9.86 -5.50
N MET A 4 -2.56 -9.33 -4.36
CA MET A 4 -3.27 -9.49 -3.07
C MET A 4 -4.58 -8.72 -3.02
N SER A 5 -4.64 -7.55 -3.67
CA SER A 5 -5.87 -6.74 -3.74
C SER A 5 -6.93 -7.37 -4.66
N ILE A 6 -6.50 -7.90 -5.81
CA ILE A 6 -7.38 -8.58 -6.77
C ILE A 6 -7.97 -9.84 -6.15
N ILE A 7 -7.15 -10.67 -5.50
CA ILE A 7 -7.62 -11.89 -4.85
C ILE A 7 -8.65 -11.56 -3.74
N GLY A 8 -8.41 -10.47 -2.99
CA GLY A 8 -9.33 -10.02 -1.94
C GLY A 8 -10.67 -9.52 -2.48
N ILE A 9 -10.65 -8.76 -3.58
CA ILE A 9 -11.88 -8.31 -4.26
C ILE A 9 -12.69 -9.52 -4.74
N VAL A 10 -12.04 -10.48 -5.41
CA VAL A 10 -12.73 -11.65 -5.97
C VAL A 10 -13.29 -12.51 -4.85
N TRP A 11 -12.52 -12.76 -3.79
CA TRP A 11 -12.95 -13.55 -2.63
C TRP A 11 -14.12 -12.89 -1.88
N PHE A 12 -14.04 -11.57 -1.64
CA PHE A 12 -15.09 -10.84 -0.95
C PHE A 12 -16.38 -10.79 -1.75
N SER A 13 -16.30 -10.52 -3.06
CA SER A 13 -17.48 -10.52 -3.93
C SER A 13 -18.13 -11.91 -4.02
N LEU A 14 -17.34 -12.98 -4.11
CA LEU A 14 -17.86 -14.35 -4.11
C LEU A 14 -18.57 -14.68 -2.79
N SER A 15 -17.93 -14.33 -1.66
CA SER A 15 -18.51 -14.51 -0.32
C SER A 15 -19.81 -13.72 -0.15
N LEU A 16 -19.88 -12.49 -0.67
CA LEU A 16 -21.07 -11.65 -0.61
C LEU A 16 -22.24 -12.27 -1.40
N ILE A 17 -21.96 -12.79 -2.60
CA ILE A 17 -22.98 -13.47 -3.42
C ILE A 17 -23.52 -14.70 -2.69
N PHE A 18 -22.65 -15.50 -2.06
CA PHE A 18 -23.09 -16.67 -1.30
C PHE A 18 -23.91 -16.31 -0.07
N ILE A 19 -23.54 -15.25 0.66
CA ILE A 19 -24.34 -14.75 1.80
C ILE A 19 -25.73 -14.36 1.33
N LEU A 20 -25.85 -13.59 0.24
CA LEU A 20 -27.16 -13.16 -0.28
C LEU A 20 -27.98 -14.33 -0.82
N ALA A 21 -27.36 -15.30 -1.47
CA ALA A 21 -28.04 -16.47 -2.03
C ALA A 21 -28.56 -17.43 -0.94
N PHE A 22 -27.82 -17.59 0.16
CA PHE A 22 -28.18 -18.51 1.24
C PHE A 22 -28.94 -17.86 2.40
N MET A 23 -29.11 -16.55 2.41
CA MET A 23 -29.76 -15.82 3.51
C MET A 23 -31.17 -16.34 3.85
N ASP A 24 -31.94 -16.74 2.84
CA ASP A 24 -33.32 -17.23 3.01
C ASP A 24 -33.44 -18.75 3.08
N THR A 25 -32.40 -19.50 2.70
CA THR A 25 -32.42 -20.97 2.59
C THR A 25 -31.64 -21.66 3.69
N ASP A 26 -30.48 -21.12 4.08
CA ASP A 26 -29.60 -21.71 5.08
C ASP A 26 -28.77 -20.61 5.79
N VAL A 27 -29.30 -20.17 6.93
CA VAL A 27 -28.73 -19.09 7.73
C VAL A 27 -27.35 -19.48 8.31
N ASP A 28 -27.16 -20.75 8.64
CA ASP A 28 -25.88 -21.26 9.17
C ASP A 28 -24.79 -21.21 8.09
N ALA A 29 -25.14 -21.57 6.85
CA ALA A 29 -24.24 -21.43 5.70
C ALA A 29 -23.90 -19.97 5.41
N ALA A 30 -24.89 -19.06 5.44
CA ALA A 30 -24.67 -17.63 5.23
C ALA A 30 -23.75 -17.03 6.32
N MET A 31 -23.94 -17.41 7.59
CA MET A 31 -23.03 -17.05 8.68
C MET A 31 -21.61 -17.56 8.46
N GLY A 32 -21.47 -18.81 7.99
CA GLY A 32 -20.17 -19.41 7.68
C GLY A 32 -19.39 -18.62 6.63
N TRP A 33 -20.04 -18.22 5.53
CA TRP A 33 -19.42 -17.38 4.50
C TRP A 33 -19.04 -16.00 5.03
N GLY A 34 -19.89 -15.37 5.86
CA GLY A 34 -19.57 -14.11 6.52
C GLY A 34 -18.34 -14.19 7.42
N MET A 35 -18.22 -15.28 8.19
CA MET A 35 -17.09 -15.50 9.09
C MET A 35 -15.77 -15.70 8.34
N LEU A 36 -15.79 -16.45 7.23
CA LEU A 36 -14.63 -16.60 6.34
C LEU A 36 -14.20 -15.27 5.69
N GLY A 37 -15.17 -14.42 5.34
CA GLY A 37 -14.91 -13.06 4.84
C GLY A 37 -14.18 -12.19 5.87
N MET A 38 -14.63 -12.22 7.14
CA MET A 38 -13.93 -11.50 8.22
C MET A 38 -12.52 -12.03 8.46
N LEU A 39 -12.33 -13.35 8.41
CA LEU A 39 -11.01 -13.96 8.64
C LEU A 39 -9.98 -13.50 7.61
N TYR A 40 -10.41 -13.22 6.39
CA TYR A 40 -9.55 -12.66 5.33
C TYR A 40 -9.39 -11.13 5.44
N ALA A 41 -10.42 -10.42 5.89
CA ALA A 41 -10.40 -8.96 6.03
C ALA A 41 -9.38 -8.47 7.06
N ILE A 42 -9.22 -9.19 8.19
CA ILE A 42 -8.28 -8.83 9.26
C ILE A 42 -6.82 -8.78 8.77
N PRO A 43 -6.24 -9.87 8.21
CA PRO A 43 -4.87 -9.83 7.71
C PRO A 43 -4.70 -8.83 6.55
N TYR A 44 -5.71 -8.66 5.70
CA TYR A 44 -5.67 -7.66 4.63
C TYR A 44 -5.56 -6.22 5.17
N ALA A 45 -6.34 -5.89 6.21
CA ALA A 45 -6.27 -4.59 6.88
C ALA A 45 -4.90 -4.35 7.53
N ILE A 46 -4.31 -5.36 8.16
CA ILE A 46 -2.97 -5.27 8.77
C ILE A 46 -1.92 -4.94 7.69
N VAL A 47 -1.92 -5.67 6.57
CA VAL A 47 -0.99 -5.43 5.46
C VAL A 47 -1.17 -4.02 4.89
N GLY A 48 -2.42 -3.54 4.77
CA GLY A 48 -2.72 -2.18 4.33
C GLY A 48 -2.12 -1.10 5.24
N ILE A 49 -2.24 -1.26 6.57
CA ILE A 49 -1.68 -0.32 7.54
C ILE A 49 -0.14 -0.33 7.52
N VAL A 50 0.48 -1.49 7.40
CA VAL A 50 1.95 -1.59 7.41
C VAL A 50 2.56 -1.03 6.12
N THR A 51 1.93 -1.26 4.97
CA THR A 51 2.41 -0.76 3.67
C THR A 51 2.26 0.76 3.54
N THR A 52 1.17 1.33 4.04
CA THR A 52 0.95 2.80 4.03
C THR A 52 1.95 3.55 4.90
N LYS A 53 2.32 3.01 6.07
CA LYS A 53 3.39 3.59 6.92
C LYS A 53 4.77 3.58 6.27
N LYS A 54 5.05 2.59 5.41
CA LYS A 54 6.35 2.49 4.73
C LYS A 54 6.50 3.54 3.63
N LYS A 55 5.42 3.84 2.92
CA LYS A 55 5.42 4.81 1.82
C LYS A 55 5.67 6.25 2.28
N SER A 56 5.12 6.65 3.43
CA SER A 56 5.36 8.00 3.96
C SER A 56 6.80 8.23 4.45
N LYS A 57 7.50 7.16 4.82
CA LYS A 57 8.90 7.24 5.29
C LYS A 57 9.89 7.30 4.12
N ASP A 58 9.56 6.66 3.01
CA ASP A 58 10.39 6.67 1.80
C ASP A 58 10.34 8.06 1.13
N ASP A 59 9.13 8.63 0.97
CA ASP A 59 8.95 9.99 0.41
C ASP A 59 9.59 11.09 1.29
N SER A 60 9.57 10.93 2.62
CA SER A 60 10.28 11.88 3.49
C SER A 60 11.79 11.79 3.32
N THR A 61 12.32 10.58 3.10
CA THR A 61 13.77 10.36 3.01
C THR A 61 14.36 10.96 1.74
N SER A 62 13.70 10.76 0.59
CA SER A 62 14.10 11.36 -0.69
C SER A 62 13.97 12.89 -0.68
N MET A 63 12.93 13.45 -0.04
CA MET A 63 12.81 14.90 0.14
C MET A 63 13.91 15.48 1.06
N GLN A 64 14.24 14.81 2.16
CA GLN A 64 15.38 15.19 3.01
C GLN A 64 16.72 15.15 2.25
N GLN A 65 16.92 14.15 1.39
CA GLN A 65 18.13 14.05 0.56
C GLN A 65 18.22 15.18 -0.48
N LEU A 66 17.11 15.60 -1.07
CA LEU A 66 17.05 16.74 -1.99
C LEU A 66 17.35 18.08 -1.29
N ILE A 67 16.85 18.26 -0.06
CA ILE A 67 17.15 19.44 0.76
C ILE A 67 18.66 19.50 1.08
N ASN A 68 19.23 18.40 1.56
CA ASN A 68 20.68 18.31 1.84
C ASN A 68 21.53 18.56 0.59
N LEU A 69 21.12 18.06 -0.58
CA LEU A 69 21.82 18.35 -1.84
C LEU A 69 21.79 19.82 -2.21
N ASN A 70 20.66 20.49 -1.99
CA ASN A 70 20.53 21.93 -2.27
C ASN A 70 21.45 22.75 -1.36
N GLU A 71 21.54 22.40 -0.07
CA GLU A 71 22.45 23.05 0.86
C GLU A 71 23.93 22.86 0.48
N LEU A 72 24.31 21.67 0.00
CA LEU A 72 25.69 21.40 -0.44
C LEU A 72 26.05 22.15 -1.74
N LYS A 73 25.06 22.41 -2.60
CA LYS A 73 25.20 23.29 -3.76
C LYS A 73 25.37 24.76 -3.34
N GLU A 74 24.51 25.26 -2.45
CA GLU A 74 24.58 26.65 -1.95
C GLU A 74 25.89 26.94 -1.20
N LYS A 75 26.46 25.93 -0.53
CA LYS A 75 27.79 26.04 0.10
C LYS A 75 28.95 26.00 -0.90
N GLY A 76 28.69 25.85 -2.20
CA GLY A 76 29.71 25.82 -3.25
C GLY A 76 30.57 24.55 -3.24
N ILE A 77 30.10 23.48 -2.59
CA ILE A 77 30.85 22.21 -2.43
C ILE A 77 30.63 21.29 -3.65
N LEU A 78 29.49 21.44 -4.33
CA LEU A 78 29.16 20.71 -5.56
C LEU A 78 29.10 21.66 -6.76
N THR A 79 29.61 21.18 -7.89
CA THR A 79 29.37 21.81 -9.19
C THR A 79 27.94 21.53 -9.69
N ASP A 80 27.41 22.41 -10.55
CA ASP A 80 26.04 22.27 -11.09
C ASP A 80 25.79 20.90 -11.74
N ASP A 81 26.81 20.34 -12.40
CA ASP A 81 26.72 19.04 -13.06
C ASP A 81 26.57 17.87 -12.06
N GLU A 82 27.32 17.89 -10.96
CA GLU A 82 27.23 16.86 -9.91
C GLU A 82 25.91 16.93 -9.14
N PHE A 83 25.37 18.14 -8.97
CA PHE A 83 24.07 18.37 -8.36
C PHE A 83 22.93 17.80 -9.23
N GLN A 84 22.95 18.07 -10.54
CA GLN A 84 21.93 17.56 -11.46
C GLN A 84 21.95 16.04 -11.56
N PHE A 85 23.14 15.43 -11.60
CA PHE A 85 23.30 13.97 -11.64
C PHE A 85 22.73 13.29 -10.38
N LYS A 86 23.05 13.81 -9.18
CA LYS A 86 22.53 13.27 -7.92
C LYS A 86 21.02 13.51 -7.76
N LYS A 87 20.52 14.65 -8.24
CA LYS A 87 19.08 14.94 -8.26
C LYS A 87 18.31 13.96 -9.14
N GLN A 88 18.84 13.62 -10.32
CA GLN A 88 18.24 12.59 -11.19
C GLN A 88 18.25 11.19 -10.57
N GLN A 89 19.29 10.81 -9.82
CA GLN A 89 19.31 9.52 -9.12
C GLN A 89 18.28 9.40 -7.99
N ILE A 90 17.84 10.51 -7.40
CA ILE A 90 16.87 10.50 -6.29
C ILE A 90 15.42 10.60 -6.80
N LEU A 91 15.22 11.18 -8.00
CA LEU A 91 13.91 11.39 -8.61
C LEU A 91 13.53 10.29 -9.63
N GLY A 92 14.50 9.53 -10.16
CA GLY A 92 14.30 8.43 -11.10
C GLY A 92 14.13 7.09 -10.41
#